data_AF-A0A1M5V4D0-F1
#
_entry.id   AF-A0A1M5V4D0-F1
#
_cell.length_a   1.000
_cell.length_b   1.000
_cell.length_c   1.000
_cell.angle_alpha   90.00
_cell.angle_beta   90.00
_cell.angle_gamma   90.00
#
_symmetry.space_group_name_H-M   'P 1'
#
loop_
_entity.id
_entity.type
_entity.pdbx_description
1 polymer ?
#
loop_
_entity_poly.entity_id
_entity_poly.type
_entity_poly.pdbx_seq_one_letter_code
_entity_poly.pdbx_strand_id
1 'polypeptide(L)'
;MKYENAKNILPEKLLKEVQKYAEGKVIYIPKQESAKGWGEASGYRDRLNKRNAMICNRYSAGHSIMEIAEEFYLSPETIKKLVYGKKVNLPMFSPTITSAENYASQGLGEEWVRTYLSSMDEDVPDYSEYFMSELVRIPLRLISIDTDEPVDSGAEDFSDLPLIVIYKNHTFSVPYQQEYLKYLKQEKRNSHYAFVFARNEEYRFFWNNFGKNFQR
;
A
#
# COMPACT_ATOMS: atom_id res chain seq x y z
N MET A 1 -3.98 13.81 27.23
CA MET A 1 -2.69 14.32 27.76
C MET A 1 -2.81 14.38 29.26
N LYS A 2 -1.80 13.91 29.99
CA LYS A 2 -1.79 14.01 31.45
C LYS A 2 -1.58 15.48 31.82
N TYR A 3 -2.36 15.99 32.77
CA TYR A 3 -2.13 17.33 33.31
C TYR A 3 -0.87 17.29 34.17
N GLU A 4 0.09 18.16 33.86
CA GLU A 4 1.33 18.29 34.61
C GLU A 4 1.48 19.74 35.06
N ASN A 5 1.80 19.94 36.34
CA ASN A 5 1.94 21.28 36.89
C ASN A 5 3.24 21.91 36.41
N ALA A 6 3.16 23.07 35.76
CA ALA A 6 4.32 23.80 35.22
C ALA A 6 5.43 24.04 36.26
N LYS A 7 5.08 24.19 37.54
CA LYS A 7 6.04 24.34 38.66
C LYS A 7 6.96 23.13 38.83
N ASN A 8 6.51 21.95 38.42
CA ASN A 8 7.25 20.70 38.58
C ASN A 8 8.13 20.37 37.35
N ILE A 9 7.88 21.04 36.21
CA ILE A 9 8.52 20.71 34.92
C ILE A 9 9.38 21.84 34.36
N LEU A 10 9.09 23.12 34.67
CA LEU A 10 9.83 24.26 34.13
C LEU A 10 10.88 24.78 35.12
N PRO A 11 12.09 25.15 34.65
CA PRO A 11 13.06 25.86 35.47
C PRO A 11 12.50 27.20 35.98
N GLU A 12 12.90 27.60 37.20
CA GLU A 12 12.32 28.77 37.88
C GLU A 12 12.38 30.07 37.06
N LYS A 13 13.51 30.31 36.39
CA LYS A 13 13.68 31.50 35.53
C LYS A 13 12.70 31.52 34.36
N LEU A 14 12.48 30.36 33.72
CA LEU A 14 11.55 30.23 32.60
C LEU A 14 10.10 30.34 33.07
N LEU A 15 9.77 29.74 34.21
CA LEU A 15 8.44 29.86 34.80
C LEU A 15 8.08 31.32 35.11
N LYS A 16 9.02 32.09 35.70
CA LYS A 16 8.84 33.51 35.96
C LYS A 16 8.58 34.31 34.68
N GLU A 17 9.30 34.01 33.60
CA GLU A 17 9.06 34.68 32.31
C GLU A 17 7.69 34.30 31.72
N VAL A 18 7.29 33.03 31.77
CA VAL A 18 5.97 32.60 31.27
C VAL A 18 4.83 33.24 32.06
N GLN A 19 4.98 33.36 33.39
CA GLN A 19 3.97 34.00 34.25
C GLN A 19 3.70 35.45 33.85
N LYS A 20 4.70 36.20 33.37
CA LYS A 20 4.48 37.59 32.88
C LYS A 20 3.42 37.68 31.78
N TYR A 21 3.23 36.63 30.98
CA TYR A 21 2.33 36.64 29.82
C TYR A 21 1.06 35.82 30.02
N ALA A 22 1.11 34.79 30.88
CA ALA A 22 0.06 33.78 30.96
C ALA A 22 -0.18 33.24 32.38
N GLU A 23 0.12 34.03 33.41
CA GLU A 23 -0.30 33.73 34.78
C GLU A 23 -1.82 33.52 34.88
N GLY A 24 -2.22 32.47 35.61
CA GLY A 24 -3.62 32.06 35.76
C GLY A 24 -4.25 31.41 34.53
N LYS A 25 -3.50 31.22 33.43
CA LYS A 25 -4.00 30.61 32.18
C LYS A 25 -3.42 29.22 31.97
N VAL A 26 -4.17 28.37 31.26
CA VAL A 26 -3.69 27.07 30.77
C VAL A 26 -3.00 27.29 29.43
N ILE A 27 -1.73 26.91 29.32
CA ILE A 27 -0.92 27.05 28.11
C ILE A 27 -0.68 25.67 27.51
N TYR A 28 -1.02 25.50 26.23
CA TYR A 28 -0.63 24.33 25.46
C TYR A 28 0.75 24.55 24.84
N ILE A 29 1.69 23.62 25.10
CA ILE A 29 3.01 23.61 24.47
C ILE A 29 2.97 22.57 23.34
N PRO A 30 3.00 22.99 22.06
CA PRO A 30 3.05 22.04 20.94
C PRO A 30 4.38 21.29 20.93
N LYS A 31 4.38 20.06 20.40
CA LYS A 31 5.62 19.29 20.17
C LYS A 31 6.51 20.00 19.15
N GLN A 32 7.83 19.92 19.35
CA GLN A 32 8.84 20.69 18.59
C GLN A 32 9.10 20.13 17.17
N GLU A 33 8.74 18.89 16.90
CA GLU A 33 8.78 18.34 15.54
C GLU A 33 7.46 18.62 14.82
N SER A 34 7.56 19.03 13.56
CA SER A 34 6.45 19.12 12.61
C SER A 34 5.58 17.87 12.76
N ALA A 35 4.43 18.05 13.41
CA ALA A 35 3.59 16.93 13.79
C ALA A 35 3.15 16.19 12.53
N LYS A 36 3.78 15.03 12.28
CA LYS A 36 3.24 13.97 11.43
C LYS A 36 1.78 13.76 11.79
N GLY A 37 0.91 13.69 10.78
CA GLY A 37 -0.54 13.69 10.95
C GLY A 37 -0.99 12.61 11.92
N TRP A 38 -2.05 12.89 12.68
CA TRP A 38 -2.57 12.00 13.72
C TRP A 38 -2.69 10.54 13.25
N GLY A 39 -1.81 9.65 13.74
CA GLY A 39 -1.76 8.22 13.43
C GLY A 39 -0.73 7.75 12.38
N GLU A 40 0.13 8.63 11.85
CA GLU A 40 1.29 8.24 11.01
C GLU A 40 2.41 7.58 11.83
N ALA A 41 2.60 7.97 13.09
CA ALA A 41 3.64 7.38 13.93
C ALA A 41 3.30 5.97 14.45
N SER A 42 2.02 5.54 14.38
CA SER A 42 1.55 4.25 14.88
C SER A 42 1.04 3.29 13.80
N GLY A 43 1.10 3.69 12.52
CA GLY A 43 0.52 2.92 11.39
C GLY A 43 -1.00 2.80 11.43
N TYR A 44 -1.67 3.52 12.34
CA TYR A 44 -3.12 3.42 12.54
C TYR A 44 -3.91 4.04 11.39
N ARG A 45 -3.40 5.13 10.80
CA ARG A 45 -3.99 5.72 9.58
C ARG A 45 -3.98 4.74 8.43
N ASP A 46 -2.86 4.06 8.20
CA ASP A 46 -2.73 3.10 7.11
C ASP A 46 -3.68 1.92 7.31
N ARG A 47 -3.78 1.38 8.52
CA ARG A 47 -4.75 0.32 8.86
C ARG A 47 -6.19 0.75 8.59
N LEU A 48 -6.55 1.98 8.95
CA LEU A 48 -7.88 2.52 8.68
C LEU A 48 -8.11 2.72 7.18
N ASN A 49 -7.12 3.21 6.44
CA ASN A 49 -7.22 3.41 5.00
C ASN A 49 -7.40 2.08 4.26
N LYS A 50 -6.58 1.06 4.57
CA LYS A 50 -6.70 -0.29 4.03
C LYS A 50 -8.08 -0.90 4.30
N ARG A 51 -8.52 -0.86 5.56
CA ARG A 51 -9.86 -1.33 5.94
C ARG A 51 -10.97 -0.60 5.16
N ASN A 52 -10.88 0.72 5.03
CA ASN A 52 -11.87 1.49 4.31
C ASN A 52 -11.88 1.17 2.80
N ALA A 53 -10.72 0.89 2.21
CA ALA A 53 -10.61 0.44 0.83
C ALA A 53 -11.29 -0.93 0.64
N MET A 54 -11.00 -1.91 1.50
CA MET A 54 -11.66 -3.22 1.48
C MET A 54 -13.18 -3.11 1.59
N ILE A 55 -13.69 -2.25 2.49
CA ILE A 55 -15.12 -1.99 2.67
C ILE A 55 -15.77 -1.48 1.38
N CYS A 56 -15.12 -0.55 0.67
CA CYS A 56 -15.66 0.00 -0.57
C CYS A 56 -15.57 -1.00 -1.73
N ASN A 57 -14.52 -1.80 -1.79
CA ASN A 57 -14.35 -2.85 -2.80
C ASN A 57 -15.40 -3.94 -2.64
N ARG A 58 -15.64 -4.43 -1.42
CA ARG A 58 -16.73 -5.38 -1.12
C ARG A 58 -18.09 -4.84 -1.56
N TYR A 59 -18.37 -3.58 -1.24
CA TYR A 59 -19.62 -2.96 -1.67
C TYR A 59 -19.73 -2.87 -3.19
N SER A 60 -18.63 -2.52 -3.88
CA SER A 60 -18.58 -2.45 -5.34
C SER A 60 -18.72 -3.82 -6.01
N ALA A 61 -18.28 -4.89 -5.35
CA ALA A 61 -18.48 -6.27 -5.76
C ALA A 61 -19.92 -6.78 -5.52
N GLY A 62 -20.84 -5.94 -5.02
CA GLY A 62 -22.25 -6.26 -4.84
C GLY A 62 -22.64 -6.74 -3.45
N HIS A 63 -21.70 -6.79 -2.50
CA HIS A 63 -22.03 -7.13 -1.11
C HIS A 63 -22.87 -6.03 -0.46
N SER A 64 -23.86 -6.44 0.33
CA SER A 64 -24.76 -5.53 1.03
C SER A 64 -24.07 -4.84 2.21
N ILE A 65 -24.60 -3.68 2.60
CA ILE A 65 -24.09 -2.91 3.74
C ILE A 65 -24.11 -3.73 5.03
N MET A 66 -25.09 -4.62 5.20
CA MET A 66 -25.24 -5.44 6.41
C MET A 66 -24.16 -6.52 6.49
N GLU A 67 -23.87 -7.19 5.37
CA GLU A 67 -22.81 -8.22 5.30
C GLU A 67 -21.43 -7.60 5.60
N ILE A 68 -21.15 -6.43 5.03
CA ILE A 68 -19.89 -5.72 5.25
C ILE A 68 -19.80 -5.21 6.70
N ALA A 69 -20.92 -4.76 7.28
CA ALA A 69 -20.96 -4.32 8.66
C ALA A 69 -20.60 -5.46 9.63
N GLU A 70 -21.11 -6.66 9.36
CA GLU A 70 -20.81 -7.86 10.15
C GLU A 70 -19.35 -8.33 9.95
N GLU A 71 -18.87 -8.38 8.70
CA GLU A 71 -17.49 -8.78 8.37
C GLU A 71 -16.44 -7.89 9.06
N PHE A 72 -16.66 -6.58 9.08
CA PHE A 72 -15.70 -5.62 9.63
C PHE A 72 -15.99 -5.21 11.08
N TYR A 73 -17.02 -5.79 11.72
CA TYR A 73 -17.48 -5.44 13.06
C TYR A 73 -17.75 -3.94 13.23
N LEU A 74 -18.39 -3.33 12.24
CA LEU A 74 -18.74 -1.92 12.21
C LEU A 74 -20.26 -1.75 12.17
N SER A 75 -20.75 -0.59 12.62
CA SER A 75 -22.17 -0.30 12.47
C SER A 75 -22.53 -0.13 10.98
N PRO A 76 -23.74 -0.50 10.54
CA PRO A 76 -24.21 -0.23 9.18
C PRO A 76 -24.13 1.25 8.79
N GLU A 77 -24.30 2.15 9.76
CA GLU A 77 -24.17 3.60 9.55
C GLU A 77 -22.72 4.02 9.29
N THR A 78 -21.76 3.37 9.96
CA THR A 78 -20.33 3.54 9.67
C THR A 78 -20.01 3.05 8.26
N ILE A 79 -20.51 1.88 7.85
CA ILE A 79 -20.32 1.37 6.49
C ILE A 79 -20.95 2.31 5.47
N LYS A 80 -22.20 2.77 5.68
CA LYS A 80 -22.83 3.81 4.85
C LYS A 80 -21.98 5.07 4.77
N LYS A 81 -21.40 5.53 5.86
CA LYS A 81 -20.52 6.70 5.86
C LYS A 81 -19.22 6.46 5.11
N LEU A 82 -18.69 5.24 5.12
CA LEU A 82 -17.48 4.89 4.38
C LEU A 82 -17.75 4.75 2.88
N VAL A 83 -18.89 4.16 2.52
CA VAL A 83 -19.30 3.90 1.13
C VAL A 83 -19.94 5.13 0.47
N TYR A 84 -20.80 5.86 1.18
CA TYR A 84 -21.53 7.03 0.67
C TYR A 84 -20.97 8.38 1.15
N GLY A 85 -20.05 8.40 2.11
CA GLY A 85 -19.48 9.63 2.63
C GLY A 85 -18.62 10.36 1.59
N LYS A 86 -18.69 11.68 1.58
CA LYS A 86 -17.91 12.51 0.66
C LYS A 86 -16.40 12.29 0.86
N LYS A 87 -15.80 11.68 -0.18
CA LYS A 87 -14.37 11.48 -0.48
C LYS A 87 -13.64 10.43 0.36
N VAL A 88 -13.91 9.15 0.07
CA VAL A 88 -12.78 8.28 -0.30
C VAL A 88 -12.83 8.21 -1.83
N ASN A 89 -11.99 8.98 -2.53
CA ASN A 89 -11.81 8.81 -3.98
C ASN A 89 -11.01 7.54 -4.18
N LEU A 90 -11.62 6.36 -4.01
CA LEU A 90 -10.96 5.14 -4.41
C LEU A 90 -11.03 5.09 -5.94
N PRO A 91 -9.89 4.94 -6.63
CA PRO A 91 -9.90 4.68 -8.05
C PRO A 91 -10.72 3.42 -8.33
N MET A 92 -11.44 3.39 -9.45
CA MET A 92 -12.17 2.19 -9.86
C MET A 92 -11.16 1.10 -10.19
N PHE A 93 -11.29 -0.07 -9.56
CA PHE A 93 -10.43 -1.21 -9.84
C PHE A 93 -10.64 -1.71 -11.27
N SER A 94 -9.54 -1.90 -11.99
CA SER A 94 -9.46 -2.83 -13.12
C SER A 94 -8.07 -3.50 -13.13
N PRO A 95 -7.95 -4.70 -13.72
CA PRO A 95 -6.66 -5.38 -13.85
C PRO A 95 -5.84 -4.76 -14.98
N THR A 96 -5.59 -3.45 -14.90
CA THR A 96 -4.84 -2.68 -15.89
C THR A 96 -3.69 -1.89 -15.27
N ILE A 97 -2.66 -1.55 -16.05
CA ILE A 97 -1.55 -0.69 -15.61
C ILE A 97 -2.09 0.69 -15.25
N THR A 98 -3.02 1.22 -16.05
CA THR A 98 -3.66 2.53 -15.77
C THR A 98 -4.36 2.55 -14.41
N SER A 99 -5.11 1.48 -14.08
CA SER A 99 -5.71 1.36 -12.76
C SER A 99 -4.62 1.24 -11.68
N ALA A 100 -3.61 0.40 -11.88
CA ALA A 100 -2.53 0.24 -10.92
C ALA A 100 -1.77 1.54 -10.65
N GLU A 101 -1.49 2.34 -11.67
CA GLU A 101 -0.88 3.68 -11.56
C GLU A 101 -1.77 4.62 -10.74
N ASN A 102 -3.08 4.62 -10.99
CA ASN A 102 -4.03 5.45 -10.26
C ASN A 102 -4.08 5.07 -8.77
N TYR A 103 -4.12 3.77 -8.46
CA TYR A 103 -4.01 3.26 -7.08
C TYR A 103 -2.67 3.64 -6.45
N ALA A 104 -1.54 3.36 -7.11
CA ALA A 104 -0.20 3.65 -6.61
C ALA A 104 0.03 5.15 -6.36
N SER A 105 -0.44 6.03 -7.25
CA SER A 105 -0.33 7.49 -7.10
C SER A 105 -1.03 8.03 -5.85
N GLN A 106 -1.97 7.26 -5.29
CA GLN A 106 -2.72 7.58 -4.08
C GLN A 106 -2.22 6.80 -2.85
N GLY A 107 -1.11 6.05 -2.96
CA GLY A 107 -0.58 5.20 -1.89
C GLY A 107 -1.42 3.94 -1.65
N LEU A 108 -2.21 3.51 -2.63
CA LEU A 108 -3.14 2.37 -2.54
C LEU A 108 -2.68 1.17 -3.40
N GLY A 109 -1.43 1.13 -3.84
CA GLY A 109 -0.92 0.03 -4.67
C GLY A 109 -1.11 -1.36 -4.02
N GLU A 110 -1.01 -1.43 -2.68
CA GLU A 110 -1.25 -2.66 -1.94
C GLU A 110 -2.67 -3.19 -2.13
N GLU A 111 -3.66 -2.30 -2.08
CA GLU A 111 -5.07 -2.65 -2.25
C GLU A 111 -5.37 -3.08 -3.69
N TRP A 112 -4.68 -2.50 -4.68
CA TRP A 112 -4.77 -2.98 -6.06
C TRP A 112 -4.30 -4.43 -6.18
N VAL A 113 -3.12 -4.76 -5.61
CA VAL A 113 -2.57 -6.13 -5.63
C VAL A 113 -3.48 -7.10 -4.90
N ARG A 114 -3.96 -6.73 -3.70
CA ARG A 114 -4.90 -7.56 -2.92
C ARG A 114 -6.17 -7.84 -3.72
N THR A 115 -6.77 -6.81 -4.30
CA THR A 115 -8.01 -6.95 -5.08
C THR A 115 -7.80 -7.84 -6.30
N TYR A 116 -6.68 -7.68 -7.00
CA TYR A 116 -6.33 -8.52 -8.15
C TYR A 116 -6.11 -9.99 -7.76
N LEU A 117 -5.27 -10.29 -6.77
CA LEU A 117 -5.01 -11.68 -6.36
C LEU A 117 -6.25 -12.35 -5.77
N SER A 118 -7.05 -11.63 -4.98
CA SER A 118 -8.32 -12.16 -4.48
C SER A 118 -9.32 -12.46 -5.60
N SER A 119 -9.28 -11.74 -6.73
CA SER A 119 -10.12 -12.06 -7.89
C SER A 119 -9.68 -13.33 -8.65
N MET A 120 -8.46 -13.81 -8.38
CA MET A 120 -7.90 -15.05 -8.92
C MET A 120 -7.91 -16.21 -7.91
N ASP A 121 -8.54 -16.03 -6.74
CA ASP A 121 -8.48 -16.97 -5.61
C ASP A 121 -7.03 -17.27 -5.14
N GLU A 122 -6.12 -16.32 -5.32
CA GLU A 122 -4.70 -16.44 -4.94
C GLU A 122 -4.39 -15.71 -3.62
N ASP A 123 -3.47 -16.28 -2.85
CA ASP A 123 -3.00 -15.69 -1.60
C ASP A 123 -2.00 -14.55 -1.87
N VAL A 124 -2.19 -13.44 -1.16
CA VAL A 124 -1.28 -12.29 -1.25
C VAL A 124 -0.01 -12.58 -0.44
N PRO A 125 1.20 -12.22 -0.93
CA PRO A 125 2.42 -12.35 -0.14
C PRO A 125 2.29 -11.71 1.25
N ASP A 126 2.81 -12.38 2.28
CA ASP A 126 2.74 -11.87 3.65
C ASP A 126 3.56 -10.58 3.81
N TYR A 127 2.89 -9.45 4.00
CA TYR A 127 3.52 -8.16 4.22
C TYR A 127 4.34 -8.08 5.52
N SER A 128 4.24 -9.06 6.41
CA SER A 128 5.15 -9.22 7.54
C SER A 128 6.52 -9.79 7.13
N GLU A 129 6.56 -10.58 6.07
CA GLU A 129 7.78 -11.20 5.51
C GLU A 129 8.35 -10.40 4.32
N TYR A 130 7.50 -9.71 3.56
CA TYR A 130 7.89 -9.00 2.33
C TYR A 130 7.61 -7.50 2.42
N PHE A 131 8.55 -6.72 1.90
CA PHE A 131 8.34 -5.32 1.54
C PHE A 131 7.84 -5.23 0.10
N MET A 132 6.71 -4.56 -0.10
CA MET A 132 6.17 -4.28 -1.43
C MET A 132 6.69 -2.92 -1.93
N SER A 133 7.24 -2.89 -3.15
CA SER A 133 7.57 -1.65 -3.83
C SER A 133 6.31 -0.88 -4.26
N GLU A 134 6.49 0.40 -4.58
CA GLU A 134 5.55 1.10 -5.47
C GLU A 134 5.49 0.40 -6.84
N LEU A 135 4.56 0.83 -7.69
CA LEU A 135 4.53 0.40 -9.08
C LEU A 135 5.80 0.89 -9.78
N VAL A 136 6.54 -0.02 -10.41
CA VAL A 136 7.82 0.26 -11.05
C VAL A 136 7.98 -0.48 -12.38
N ARG A 137 8.87 0.01 -13.25
CA ARG A 137 9.31 -0.75 -14.43
C ARG A 137 10.51 -1.62 -14.12
N ILE A 138 10.33 -2.94 -14.24
CA ILE A 138 11.38 -3.95 -14.06
C ILE A 138 11.87 -4.47 -15.42
N PRO A 139 13.20 -4.60 -15.66
CA PRO A 139 13.71 -5.29 -16.83
C PRO A 139 13.34 -6.78 -16.83
N LEU A 140 12.68 -7.27 -17.88
CA LEU A 140 12.19 -8.66 -17.95
C LEU A 140 13.32 -9.70 -17.97
N ARG A 141 14.55 -9.29 -18.34
CA ARG A 141 15.77 -10.11 -18.28
C ARG A 141 16.16 -10.56 -16.86
N LEU A 142 15.67 -9.88 -15.83
CA LEU A 142 15.98 -10.21 -14.43
C LEU A 142 15.13 -11.37 -13.91
N ILE A 143 14.00 -11.65 -14.56
CA ILE A 143 13.01 -12.61 -14.10
C ILE A 143 13.25 -13.95 -14.78
N SER A 144 13.43 -15.00 -13.99
CA SER A 144 13.59 -16.37 -14.49
C SER A 144 12.26 -16.93 -15.00
N ILE A 145 12.31 -17.84 -15.98
CA ILE A 145 11.15 -18.66 -16.37
C ILE A 145 11.47 -20.10 -16.00
N ASP A 146 10.54 -20.79 -15.35
CA ASP A 146 10.77 -22.17 -14.90
C ASP A 146 10.54 -23.21 -16.02
N THR A 147 9.85 -22.86 -17.11
CA THR A 147 9.56 -23.74 -18.26
C THR A 147 9.56 -23.02 -19.61
N ASP A 148 10.22 -23.60 -20.62
CA ASP A 148 10.35 -23.04 -21.97
C ASP A 148 9.13 -23.33 -22.88
N GLU A 149 8.04 -23.84 -22.30
CA GLU A 149 6.84 -24.18 -23.07
C GLU A 149 6.19 -22.92 -23.64
N PRO A 150 5.93 -22.88 -24.96
CA PRO A 150 5.28 -21.74 -25.61
C PRO A 150 3.84 -21.58 -25.12
N VAL A 151 3.43 -20.33 -24.90
CA VAL A 151 2.03 -19.98 -24.63
C VAL A 151 1.21 -20.24 -25.88
N ASP A 152 0.07 -20.93 -25.74
CA ASP A 152 -0.86 -21.14 -26.85
C ASP A 152 -1.42 -19.78 -27.32
N SER A 153 -1.24 -19.50 -28.61
CA SER A 153 -1.45 -18.20 -29.27
C SER A 153 -2.90 -17.68 -29.33
N GLY A 154 -3.82 -18.30 -28.60
CA GLY A 154 -5.23 -17.89 -28.51
C GLY A 154 -5.52 -16.82 -27.45
N ALA A 155 -4.50 -16.33 -26.74
CA ALA A 155 -4.68 -15.63 -25.47
C ALA A 155 -4.81 -14.10 -25.60
N GLU A 156 -5.59 -13.52 -24.68
CA GLU A 156 -5.92 -12.10 -24.55
C GLU A 156 -4.69 -11.17 -24.61
N ASP A 157 -4.87 -9.92 -25.05
CA ASP A 157 -3.80 -8.92 -24.99
C ASP A 157 -3.48 -8.58 -23.53
N PHE A 158 -2.49 -9.27 -22.98
CA PHE A 158 -2.08 -9.06 -21.60
C PHE A 158 -1.20 -7.82 -21.43
N SER A 159 -0.84 -7.09 -22.48
CA SER A 159 0.19 -6.04 -22.41
C SER A 159 -0.12 -4.88 -21.45
N ASP A 160 -1.38 -4.74 -21.03
CA ASP A 160 -1.83 -3.71 -20.09
C ASP A 160 -2.00 -4.21 -18.64
N LEU A 161 -1.38 -5.32 -18.23
CA LEU A 161 -1.46 -5.82 -16.85
C LEU A 161 -0.12 -5.64 -16.10
N PRO A 162 -0.04 -5.11 -14.86
CA PRO A 162 1.23 -5.10 -14.14
C PRO A 162 1.56 -6.50 -13.58
N LEU A 163 2.86 -6.82 -13.53
CA LEU A 163 3.36 -8.06 -12.95
C LEU A 163 3.41 -7.99 -11.41
N ILE A 164 3.20 -9.11 -10.74
CA ILE A 164 3.47 -9.31 -9.32
C ILE A 164 4.74 -10.16 -9.23
N VAL A 165 5.83 -9.49 -8.88
CA VAL A 165 7.17 -10.09 -8.86
C VAL A 165 7.59 -10.34 -7.42
N ILE A 166 8.08 -11.53 -7.12
CA ILE A 166 8.70 -11.84 -5.84
C ILE A 166 10.22 -11.83 -6.00
N TYR A 167 10.91 -11.14 -5.10
CA TYR A 167 12.36 -11.20 -4.94
C TYR A 167 12.72 -11.93 -3.65
N LYS A 168 13.27 -13.13 -3.79
CA LYS A 168 13.67 -14.03 -2.72
C LYS A 168 14.85 -14.90 -3.17
N ASN A 169 15.72 -15.28 -2.25
CA ASN A 169 16.92 -16.07 -2.52
C ASN A 169 17.78 -15.45 -3.63
N HIS A 170 17.86 -14.12 -3.69
CA HIS A 170 18.53 -13.38 -4.76
C HIS A 170 18.01 -13.59 -6.19
N THR A 171 16.76 -14.04 -6.34
CA THR A 171 16.13 -14.31 -7.65
C THR A 171 14.79 -13.59 -7.77
N PHE A 172 14.43 -13.20 -8.99
CA PHE A 172 13.11 -12.65 -9.31
C PHE A 172 12.24 -13.74 -9.95
N SER A 173 11.02 -13.91 -9.44
CA SER A 173 10.01 -14.84 -9.97
C SER A 173 8.64 -14.18 -10.05
N VAL A 174 7.74 -14.77 -10.85
CA VAL A 174 6.36 -14.31 -11.03
C VAL A 174 5.43 -15.50 -10.80
N PRO A 175 5.08 -15.82 -9.55
CA PRO A 175 4.37 -17.06 -9.25
C PRO A 175 2.92 -17.08 -9.78
N TYR A 176 2.26 -15.93 -9.87
CA TYR A 176 0.84 -15.84 -10.21
C TYR A 176 0.55 -15.63 -11.71
N GLN A 177 1.56 -15.25 -12.50
CA GLN A 177 1.35 -14.71 -13.86
C GLN A 177 2.40 -15.25 -14.86
N GLN A 178 2.72 -16.54 -14.78
CA GLN A 178 3.76 -17.18 -15.60
C GLN A 178 3.45 -17.10 -17.11
N GLU A 179 2.21 -17.37 -17.51
CA GLU A 179 1.79 -17.27 -18.92
C GLU A 179 1.94 -15.85 -19.46
N TYR A 180 1.63 -14.85 -18.62
CA TYR A 180 1.78 -13.46 -18.99
C TYR A 180 3.26 -13.05 -19.17
N LEU A 181 4.14 -13.47 -18.26
CA LEU A 181 5.57 -13.24 -18.39
C LEU A 181 6.13 -13.86 -19.68
N LYS A 182 5.67 -15.06 -20.06
CA LYS A 182 6.05 -15.70 -21.32
C LYS A 182 5.59 -14.88 -22.53
N TYR A 183 4.34 -14.43 -22.54
CA TYR A 183 3.81 -13.54 -23.60
C TYR A 183 4.65 -12.26 -23.76
N LEU A 184 4.93 -11.55 -22.66
CA LEU A 184 5.74 -10.32 -22.70
C LEU A 184 7.16 -10.55 -23.25
N LYS A 185 7.76 -11.69 -22.93
CA LYS A 185 9.09 -12.06 -23.43
C LYS A 185 9.07 -12.47 -24.90
N GLN A 186 8.02 -13.15 -25.36
CA GLN A 186 7.81 -13.45 -26.79
C GLN A 186 7.67 -12.17 -27.62
N GLU A 187 6.95 -11.17 -27.08
CA GLU A 187 6.82 -9.82 -27.65
C GLU A 187 8.11 -8.96 -27.57
N LYS A 188 9.24 -9.55 -27.12
CA LYS A 188 10.56 -8.89 -27.00
C LYS A 188 10.52 -7.59 -26.19
N ARG A 189 9.65 -7.49 -25.19
CA ARG A 189 9.62 -6.34 -24.28
C ARG A 189 10.88 -6.33 -23.41
N ASN A 190 11.53 -5.17 -23.30
CA ASN A 190 12.74 -5.03 -22.48
C ASN A 190 12.41 -4.90 -20.98
N SER A 191 11.34 -4.18 -20.67
CA SER A 191 10.87 -3.93 -19.31
C SER A 191 9.35 -3.89 -19.28
N HIS A 192 8.80 -4.07 -18.09
CA HIS A 192 7.37 -4.05 -17.86
C HIS A 192 7.01 -3.50 -16.48
N TYR A 193 5.79 -3.02 -16.31
CA TYR A 193 5.31 -2.54 -15.02
C TYR A 193 5.09 -3.70 -14.05
N ALA A 194 5.45 -3.50 -12.78
CA ALA A 194 5.37 -4.50 -11.75
C ALA A 194 5.27 -3.91 -10.34
N PHE A 195 4.60 -4.65 -9.45
CA PHE A 195 4.78 -4.55 -8.01
C PHE A 195 5.79 -5.61 -7.57
N VAL A 196 6.86 -5.18 -6.88
CA VAL A 196 7.94 -6.08 -6.45
C VAL A 196 7.84 -6.32 -4.94
N PHE A 197 7.68 -7.57 -4.56
CA PHE A 197 7.71 -8.06 -3.18
C PHE A 197 9.10 -8.57 -2.85
N ALA A 198 9.92 -7.74 -2.20
CA ALA A 198 11.26 -8.11 -1.76
C ALA A 198 11.22 -8.63 -0.32
N ARG A 199 11.77 -9.82 -0.08
CA ARG A 199 11.84 -10.40 1.26
C ARG A 199 12.59 -9.48 2.21
N ASN A 200 12.06 -9.25 3.42
CA ASN A 200 12.58 -8.26 4.37
C ASN A 200 14.06 -8.50 4.72
N GLU A 201 14.46 -9.76 4.85
CA GLU A 201 15.85 -10.17 5.11
C GLU A 201 16.83 -9.76 3.98
N GLU A 202 16.33 -9.68 2.74
CA GLU A 202 17.12 -9.40 1.54
C GLU A 202 16.89 -7.98 1.00
N TYR A 203 15.98 -7.21 1.60
CA TYR A 203 15.54 -5.90 1.11
C TYR A 203 16.72 -4.93 0.89
N ARG A 204 17.67 -4.89 1.84
CA ARG A 204 18.84 -4.00 1.73
C ARG A 204 19.70 -4.33 0.50
N PHE A 205 19.85 -5.62 0.18
CA PHE A 205 20.57 -6.05 -1.01
C PHE A 205 19.78 -5.70 -2.27
N PHE A 206 18.48 -6.03 -2.29
CA PHE A 206 17.58 -5.69 -3.38
C PHE A 206 17.63 -4.19 -3.72
N TRP A 207 17.48 -3.33 -2.71
CA TRP A 207 17.43 -1.88 -2.90
C TRP A 207 18.73 -1.32 -3.48
N ASN A 208 19.87 -1.81 -3.01
CA ASN A 208 21.17 -1.32 -3.45
C ASN A 208 21.58 -1.78 -4.85
N ASN A 209 21.13 -2.97 -5.28
CA ASN A 209 21.51 -3.54 -6.57
C ASN A 209 20.47 -3.30 -7.68
N PHE A 210 19.19 -3.22 -7.31
CA PHE A 210 18.09 -3.19 -8.27
C PHE A 210 17.14 -2.02 -8.01
N GLY A 211 16.57 -1.93 -6.80
CA GLY A 211 15.44 -1.03 -6.51
C GLY A 211 15.67 0.44 -6.87
N LYS A 212 16.88 0.97 -6.67
CA LYS A 212 17.25 2.35 -7.04
C LYS A 212 17.18 2.64 -8.55
N ASN A 213 17.33 1.62 -9.38
CA ASN A 213 17.43 1.74 -10.84
C ASN A 213 16.08 1.50 -11.53
N PHE A 214 15.06 1.06 -10.80
CA PHE A 214 13.74 0.87 -11.37
C PHE A 214 13.05 2.22 -11.55
N GLN A 215 12.51 2.46 -12.74
CA GLN A 215 11.77 3.67 -13.06
C GLN A 215 10.39 3.62 -12.41
N ARG A 216 9.92 4.76 -11.89
CA ARG A 216 8.56 4.95 -11.36
C ARG A 216 7.69 5.62 -12.40
#